data_AF-W0JA34-F1
#
_entry.id   AF-W0JA34-F1
#
_cell.length_a   1.000
_cell.length_b   1.000
_cell.length_c   1.000
_cell.angle_alpha   90.00
_cell.angle_beta   90.00
_cell.angle_gamma   90.00
#
_symmetry.space_group_name_H-M   'P 1'
#
loop_
_entity.id
_entity.type
_entity.pdbx_description
1 polymer ?
#
loop_
_entity_poly.entity_id
_entity_poly.type
_entity_poly.pdbx_seq_one_letter_code
_entity_poly.pdbx_strand_id
1 'polypeptide(L)'
;MAKKTASAPVPLTFDLPASLLKKIEQHRKQLGLASTSEVVRHAIAEYDLTRFEASVEERRQISVRLDPKAKTALARAAKKQKASIGDVIRAAVESLPTKKGRR
;
A
#
# COMPACT_ATOMS: atom_id res chain seq x y z
N MET A 1 -14.72 3.20 44.23
CA MET A 1 -14.73 2.44 42.96
C MET A 1 -14.72 3.43 41.81
N ALA A 2 -13.58 3.66 41.15
CA ALA A 2 -13.50 4.58 40.01
C ALA A 2 -14.01 3.88 38.75
N LYS A 3 -15.12 4.39 38.19
CA LYS A 3 -15.71 3.92 36.94
C LYS A 3 -14.79 4.39 35.81
N LYS A 4 -14.04 3.48 35.18
CA LYS A 4 -13.29 3.77 33.93
C LYS A 4 -14.32 4.21 32.89
N THR A 5 -14.47 5.50 32.67
CA THR A 5 -15.18 6.04 31.51
C THR A 5 -14.43 5.58 30.27
N ALA A 6 -15.06 4.73 29.46
CA ALA A 6 -14.52 4.37 28.16
C ALA A 6 -14.35 5.67 27.36
N SER A 7 -13.10 6.01 27.04
CA SER A 7 -12.78 7.18 26.21
C SER A 7 -13.45 7.03 24.85
N ALA A 8 -14.00 8.13 24.31
CA ALA A 8 -14.68 8.13 23.03
C ALA A 8 -13.73 7.72 21.89
N PRO A 9 -14.23 7.10 20.80
CA PRO A 9 -13.40 6.75 19.66
C PRO A 9 -12.71 7.99 19.07
N VAL A 10 -11.40 7.94 18.92
CA VAL A 10 -10.59 9.01 18.32
C VAL A 10 -10.49 8.77 16.81
N PRO A 11 -10.63 9.79 15.94
CA PRO A 11 -10.49 9.63 14.50
C PRO A 11 -9.06 9.22 14.12
N LEU A 12 -8.94 8.22 13.25
CA LEU A 12 -7.68 7.77 12.65
C LEU A 12 -7.82 7.83 11.12
N THR A 13 -6.97 8.62 10.48
CA THR A 13 -6.96 8.80 9.01
C THR A 13 -5.77 8.07 8.41
N PHE A 14 -6.02 7.28 7.37
CA PHE A 14 -5.00 6.54 6.64
C PHE A 14 -5.48 6.27 5.21
N ASP A 15 -4.55 6.10 4.29
CA ASP A 15 -4.84 5.77 2.90
C ASP A 15 -4.99 4.25 2.70
N LEU A 16 -5.97 3.86 1.89
CA LEU A 16 -6.22 2.47 1.52
C LEU A 16 -6.35 2.30 0.00
N PRO A 17 -5.77 1.24 -0.59
CA PRO A 17 -6.10 0.82 -1.93
C PRO A 17 -7.60 0.58 -2.11
N ALA A 18 -8.16 0.98 -3.25
CA ALA A 18 -9.58 0.78 -3.57
C ALA A 18 -10.01 -0.70 -3.52
N SER A 19 -9.08 -1.63 -3.80
CA SER A 19 -9.32 -3.07 -3.65
C SER A 19 -9.58 -3.50 -2.20
N LEU A 20 -8.89 -2.89 -1.23
CA LEU A 20 -9.12 -3.14 0.20
C LEU A 20 -10.42 -2.48 0.67
N LEU A 21 -10.76 -1.31 0.15
CA LEU A 21 -12.04 -0.67 0.44
C LEU A 21 -13.23 -1.57 0.04
N LYS A 22 -13.16 -2.21 -1.14
CA LYS A 22 -14.18 -3.20 -1.57
C LYS A 22 -14.28 -4.39 -0.62
N LYS A 23 -13.15 -4.91 -0.12
CA LYS A 23 -13.15 -6.00 0.87
C LYS A 23 -13.83 -5.58 2.18
N ILE A 24 -13.56 -4.36 2.65
CA ILE A 24 -14.22 -3.79 3.83
C ILE A 24 -15.74 -3.75 3.65
N GLU A 25 -16.23 -3.26 2.51
CA GLU A 25 -17.67 -3.21 2.24
C GLU A 25 -18.32 -4.61 2.16
N GLN A 26 -17.60 -5.58 1.59
CA GLN A 26 -18.06 -6.96 1.55
C GLN A 26 -18.21 -7.55 2.96
N HIS A 27 -17.18 -7.40 3.80
CA HIS A 27 -17.23 -7.87 5.18
C HIS A 27 -18.28 -7.14 6.01
N ARG A 28 -18.49 -5.83 5.77
CA ARG A 28 -19.58 -5.07 6.41
C ARG A 28 -20.93 -5.73 6.18
N LYS A 29 -21.23 -6.08 4.92
CA LYS A 29 -22.49 -6.73 4.56
C LYS A 29 -22.60 -8.15 5.10
N GLN A 30 -21.52 -8.94 5.01
CA GLN A 30 -21.50 -10.33 5.46
C GLN A 30 -21.66 -10.47 6.99
N LEU A 31 -21.06 -9.56 7.75
CA LEU A 31 -21.09 -9.57 9.21
C LEU A 31 -22.24 -8.73 9.80
N GLY A 32 -23.04 -8.07 8.95
CA GLY A 32 -24.15 -7.22 9.39
C GLY A 32 -23.72 -5.98 10.17
N LEU A 33 -22.49 -5.50 9.97
CA LEU A 33 -21.94 -4.36 10.70
C LEU A 33 -22.47 -3.03 10.16
N ALA A 34 -22.65 -2.05 11.05
CA ALA A 34 -23.30 -0.79 10.71
C ALA A 34 -22.38 0.18 9.95
N SER A 35 -21.06 0.07 10.10
CA SER A 35 -20.12 1.04 9.53
C SER A 35 -18.76 0.44 9.18
N THR A 36 -18.01 1.15 8.32
CA THR A 36 -16.61 0.84 8.03
C THR A 36 -15.75 0.80 9.30
N SER A 37 -16.00 1.71 10.25
CA SER A 37 -15.28 1.75 11.52
C SER A 37 -15.49 0.50 12.36
N GLU A 38 -16.68 -0.11 12.31
CA GLU A 38 -16.93 -1.40 12.97
C GLU A 38 -16.19 -2.54 12.32
N VAL A 39 -16.14 -2.58 10.98
CA VAL A 39 -15.36 -3.60 10.25
C VAL A 39 -13.89 -3.50 10.61
N VAL A 40 -13.32 -2.29 10.65
CA VAL A 40 -11.92 -2.07 11.01
C VAL A 40 -11.65 -2.48 12.46
N ARG A 41 -12.55 -2.12 13.40
CA ARG A 41 -12.42 -2.57 14.80
C ARG A 41 -12.49 -4.09 14.95
N HIS A 42 -13.43 -4.73 14.26
CA HIS A 42 -13.55 -6.18 14.26
C HIS A 42 -12.31 -6.85 13.67
N ALA A 43 -11.81 -6.36 12.53
CA ALA A 43 -10.60 -6.88 11.90
C ALA A 43 -9.37 -6.76 12.81
N ILE A 44 -9.19 -5.63 13.51
CA ILE A 44 -8.08 -5.45 14.46
C ILE A 44 -8.24 -6.37 15.69
N ALA A 45 -9.47 -6.57 16.17
CA ALA A 45 -9.72 -7.47 17.31
C ALA A 45 -9.40 -8.94 17.01
N GLU A 46 -9.62 -9.38 15.77
CA GLU A 46 -9.32 -10.74 15.31
C GLU A 46 -7.85 -10.91 14.84
N TYR A 47 -7.14 -9.81 14.58
CA TYR A 47 -5.78 -9.87 14.02
C TYR A 47 -4.71 -9.94 15.12
N ASP A 48 -3.84 -10.94 15.01
CA ASP A 48 -2.65 -11.06 15.86
C ASP A 48 -1.59 -10.03 15.45
N LEU A 49 -1.56 -8.89 16.14
CA LEU A 49 -0.61 -7.81 15.90
C LEU A 49 0.85 -8.24 16.08
N THR A 50 1.13 -9.31 16.82
CA THR A 50 2.51 -9.80 16.98
C THR A 50 3.05 -10.48 15.73
N ARG A 51 2.15 -10.92 14.83
CA ARG A 51 2.49 -11.48 13.52
C ARG A 51 2.61 -10.43 12.42
N PHE A 52 2.41 -9.15 12.75
CA PHE A 52 2.60 -8.10 11.78
C PHE A 52 4.09 -7.96 11.45
N GLU A 53 4.49 -8.50 10.32
CA GLU A 53 5.77 -8.19 9.72
C GLU A 53 5.59 -7.10 8.68
N ALA A 54 6.24 -5.96 8.93
CA ALA A 54 6.26 -4.87 7.99
C ALA A 54 7.00 -5.36 6.73
N SER A 55 6.27 -5.64 5.65
CA SER A 55 6.83 -5.87 4.31
C SER A 55 7.35 -4.55 3.71
N VAL A 56 8.06 -3.75 4.50
CA VAL A 56 8.76 -2.57 4.04
C VAL A 56 10.04 -3.09 3.41
N GLU A 57 9.92 -3.53 2.16
CA GLU A 57 11.08 -3.64 1.30
C GLU A 57 11.81 -2.30 1.35
N GLU A 58 13.06 -2.31 1.85
CA GLU A 58 13.79 -1.09 2.19
C GLU A 58 13.97 -0.23 0.93
N ARG A 59 13.14 0.82 0.79
CA ARG A 59 13.17 1.68 -0.39
C ARG A 59 14.33 2.66 -0.27
N ARG A 60 15.40 2.40 -1.01
CA ARG A 60 16.53 3.34 -1.14
C ARG A 60 16.30 4.29 -2.31
N GLN A 61 16.41 5.59 -2.05
CA GLN A 61 16.45 6.59 -3.12
C GLN A 61 17.83 6.54 -3.79
N ILE A 62 17.86 6.33 -5.10
CA ILE A 62 19.09 6.34 -5.90
C ILE A 62 18.99 7.40 -7.00
N SER A 63 20.12 7.99 -7.34
CA SER A 63 20.23 8.90 -8.49
C SER A 63 20.90 8.17 -9.65
N VAL A 64 20.23 8.12 -10.80
CA VAL A 64 20.76 7.53 -12.03
C VAL A 64 20.84 8.57 -13.13
N ARG A 65 21.86 8.45 -13.99
CA ARG A 65 22.00 9.28 -15.19
C ARG A 65 21.29 8.57 -16.34
N LEU A 66 20.41 9.29 -17.03
CA LEU A 66 19.71 8.81 -18.22
C LEU A 66 20.01 9.76 -19.38
N ASP A 67 20.07 9.22 -20.59
CA ASP A 67 20.09 10.03 -21.80
C ASP A 67 18.84 10.93 -21.87
N PRO A 68 18.93 12.18 -22.37
CA PRO A 68 17.78 13.07 -22.47
C PRO A 68 16.59 12.48 -23.25
N LYS A 69 16.84 11.68 -24.29
CA LYS A 69 15.79 10.99 -25.05
C LYS A 69 15.11 9.91 -24.20
N ALA A 70 15.88 9.16 -23.43
CA ALA A 70 15.34 8.15 -22.52
C ALA A 70 14.49 8.78 -21.40
N LYS A 71 14.98 9.87 -20.79
CA LYS A 71 14.24 10.61 -19.75
C LYS A 71 12.91 11.16 -20.27
N THR A 72 12.88 11.73 -21.47
CA THR A 72 11.66 12.28 -22.07
C THR A 72 10.65 11.19 -22.45
N ALA A 73 11.12 10.05 -23.00
CA ALA A 73 10.27 8.89 -23.27
C ALA A 73 9.64 8.34 -21.98
N LEU A 74 10.44 8.23 -20.92
CA LEU A 74 10.00 7.74 -19.61
C LEU A 74 8.93 8.65 -18.99
N ALA A 75 9.13 9.97 -19.02
CA ALA A 75 8.15 10.93 -18.52
C ALA A 75 6.82 10.87 -19.30
N ARG A 76 6.89 10.71 -20.62
CA ARG A 76 5.70 10.53 -21.48
C ARG A 76 4.95 9.24 -21.13
N ALA A 77 5.67 8.14 -20.94
CA ALA A 77 5.08 6.84 -20.56
C ALA A 77 4.38 6.91 -19.19
N ALA A 78 5.06 7.47 -18.18
CA ALA A 78 4.50 7.66 -16.84
C ALA A 78 3.21 8.49 -16.87
N LYS A 79 3.21 9.62 -17.60
CA LYS A 79 2.02 10.47 -17.77
C LYS A 79 0.88 9.73 -18.47
N LYS A 80 1.17 8.99 -19.54
CA LYS A 80 0.15 8.21 -20.29
C LYS A 80 -0.52 7.15 -19.42
N GLN A 81 0.24 6.54 -18.50
CA GLN A 81 -0.23 5.46 -17.63
C GLN A 81 -0.74 5.94 -16.27
N LYS A 82 -0.76 7.27 -16.01
CA LYS A 82 -1.08 7.86 -14.70
C LYS A 82 -0.25 7.27 -13.55
N ALA A 83 0.98 6.86 -13.85
CA ALA A 83 1.92 6.26 -12.89
C ALA A 83 3.06 7.24 -12.60
N SER A 84 3.80 7.03 -11.51
CA SER A 84 5.01 7.80 -11.26
C SER A 84 6.15 7.32 -12.17
N ILE A 85 7.14 8.18 -12.42
CA ILE A 85 8.38 7.77 -13.11
C ILE A 85 9.04 6.59 -12.39
N GLY A 86 9.02 6.58 -11.06
CA GLY A 86 9.57 5.51 -10.25
C GLY A 86 8.85 4.16 -10.45
N ASP A 87 7.53 4.18 -10.64
CA ASP A 87 6.76 2.95 -10.89
C ASP A 87 7.14 2.33 -12.24
N VAL A 88 7.29 3.16 -13.27
CA VAL A 88 7.72 2.69 -14.59
C VAL A 88 9.15 2.14 -14.55
N ILE A 89 10.07 2.80 -13.82
CA ILE A 89 11.44 2.29 -13.62
C ILE A 89 11.41 0.96 -12.88
N ARG A 90 10.61 0.84 -11.81
CA ARG A 90 10.53 -0.40 -11.02
C ARG A 90 10.03 -1.56 -11.86
N ALA A 91 8.94 -1.39 -12.60
CA ALA A 91 8.42 -2.40 -13.51
C ALA A 91 9.44 -2.79 -14.59
N ALA A 92 10.17 -1.82 -15.14
CA ALA A 92 11.23 -2.09 -16.12
C ALA A 92 12.37 -2.92 -15.53
N VAL A 93 12.81 -2.61 -14.31
CA VAL A 93 13.87 -3.35 -13.59
C VAL A 93 13.39 -4.77 -13.23
N GLU A 94 12.14 -4.92 -12.75
CA GLU A 94 11.55 -6.22 -12.44
C GLU A 94 11.42 -7.12 -13.68
N SER A 95 11.23 -6.55 -14.87
CA SER A 95 11.15 -7.30 -16.13
C SER A 95 12.50 -7.82 -16.63
N LEU A 96 13.63 -7.41 -16.02
CA LEU A 96 14.94 -7.87 -16.45
C LEU A 96 15.08 -9.37 -16.18
N PRO A 97 15.54 -10.17 -17.17
CA PRO A 97 15.76 -11.59 -16.95
C PRO A 97 16.86 -11.76 -15.90
N THR A 98 16.60 -12.59 -14.88
CA THR A 98 17.57 -12.96 -13.84
C THR A 98 18.58 -13.97 -14.38
N LYS A 99 19.24 -13.64 -15.50
CA LYS A 99 20.34 -14.46 -16.01
C LYS A 99 21.55 -14.19 -15.11
N LYS A 100 21.82 -15.13 -14.22
CA LYS A 100 22.99 -15.18 -13.34
C LYS A 100 24.24 -14.93 -14.19
N GLY A 101 24.77 -13.71 -14.16
CA GLY A 101 26.04 -13.39 -14.81
C GLY A 101 27.12 -14.27 -14.21
N ARG A 102 27.75 -15.11 -15.04
CA ARG A 102 28.95 -15.87 -14.67
C ARG A 102 30.01 -14.82 -14.31
N ARG A 103 30.46 -14.83 -13.06
CA ARG A 103 31.64 -14.08 -12.62
C ARG A 103 32.87 -14.61 -13.35
#